data_AF-A0A0G1I6B5-F1
#
_entry.id   AF-A0A0G1I6B5-F1
#
_cell.length_a   1.000
_cell.length_b   1.000
_cell.length_c   1.000
_cell.angle_alpha   90.00
_cell.angle_beta   90.00
_cell.angle_gamma   90.00
#
_symmetry.space_group_name_H-M   'P 1'
#
loop_
_entity.id
_entity.type
_entity.pdbx_description
1 polymer ?
#
loop_
_entity_poly.entity_id
_entity_poly.type
_entity_poly.pdbx_seq_one_letter_code
_entity_poly.pdbx_strand_id
1 'polypeptide(L)'
;MTGFLGGLILSILFGAVLFLPKTALANEGVINLRGTTSKGSCYAASIFVDGTYKVLMTCRDLKIALSSEKNIYVAWVEDEAGKQKRLGEIVNGKLSTLTDIKYVRIFITAETSGYGNKPTEEVILTGFVEPINFGAGIISPPIITPTPTPLDTQLSPTKATGQVTESQTGLGSALSTVFKIALLGFGILLLVVGVFSFLSRRRSL
;
A
#
# COMPACT_ATOMS: atom_id res chain seq x y z
N MET A 1 36.07 40.05 -24.22
CA MET A 1 34.59 39.99 -24.06
C MET A 1 33.98 38.62 -24.37
N THR A 2 34.76 37.55 -24.51
CA THR A 2 34.25 36.19 -24.85
C THR A 2 34.03 35.27 -23.64
N GLY A 3 34.59 35.59 -22.47
CA GLY A 3 34.46 34.74 -21.27
C GLY A 3 33.13 34.86 -20.52
N PHE A 4 32.43 36.00 -20.66
CA PHE A 4 31.21 36.27 -19.89
C PHE A 4 29.98 35.53 -20.44
N LEU A 5 29.89 35.36 -21.77
CA LEU A 5 28.82 34.55 -22.38
C LEU A 5 28.96 33.05 -22.08
N GLY A 6 30.19 32.53 -22.04
CA GLY A 6 30.43 31.11 -21.77
C GLY A 6 29.99 30.68 -20.37
N GLY A 7 30.25 31.50 -19.35
CA GLY A 7 29.81 31.22 -17.97
C GLY A 7 28.29 31.30 -17.79
N LEU A 8 27.63 32.18 -18.54
CA LEU A 8 26.18 32.34 -18.47
C LEU A 8 25.45 31.16 -19.11
N ILE A 9 25.96 30.63 -20.23
CA ILE A 9 25.41 29.43 -20.87
C ILE A 9 25.60 28.19 -19.99
N LEU A 10 26.78 28.04 -19.36
CA LEU A 10 27.07 26.89 -18.51
C LEU A 10 26.22 26.88 -17.23
N SER A 11 25.98 28.04 -16.63
CA SER A 11 25.13 28.17 -15.44
C SER A 11 23.65 27.93 -15.75
N ILE A 12 23.16 28.36 -16.92
CA ILE A 12 21.79 28.06 -17.36
C ILE A 12 21.63 26.56 -17.64
N LEU A 13 22.61 25.91 -18.28
CA LEU A 13 22.57 24.45 -18.50
C LEU A 13 22.56 23.68 -17.17
N PHE A 14 23.38 24.09 -16.21
CA PHE A 14 23.46 23.42 -14.90
C PHE A 14 22.19 23.64 -14.07
N GLY A 15 21.59 24.83 -14.15
CA GLY A 15 20.29 25.12 -13.56
C GLY A 15 19.18 24.28 -14.18
N ALA A 16 19.14 24.15 -15.51
CA ALA A 16 18.11 23.38 -16.21
C ALA A 16 18.10 21.89 -15.83
N VAL A 17 19.26 21.29 -15.56
CA VAL A 17 19.35 19.89 -15.10
C VAL A 17 18.74 19.70 -13.70
N LEU A 18 18.78 20.72 -12.84
CA LEU A 18 18.18 20.68 -11.50
C LEU A 18 16.65 20.86 -11.51
N PHE A 19 16.09 21.44 -12.58
CA PHE A 19 14.66 21.65 -12.77
C PHE A 19 13.98 20.60 -13.64
N LEU A 20 14.70 19.56 -14.08
CA LEU A 20 14.06 18.39 -14.65
C LEU A 20 13.18 17.78 -13.54
N PRO A 21 11.84 17.73 -13.70
CA PRO A 21 11.00 17.09 -12.73
C PRO A 21 11.48 15.63 -12.64
N LYS A 22 11.99 15.23 -11.48
CA LYS A 22 12.10 13.81 -11.15
C LYS A 22 10.68 13.29 -11.25
N THR A 23 10.37 12.61 -12.34
CA THR A 23 9.12 11.88 -12.48
C THR A 23 9.05 10.95 -11.28
N ALA A 24 8.18 11.31 -10.33
CA ALA A 24 7.82 10.42 -9.25
C ALA A 24 7.03 9.28 -9.92
N LEU A 25 7.77 8.32 -10.45
CA LEU A 25 7.23 7.01 -10.78
C LEU A 25 6.78 6.45 -9.44
N ALA A 26 5.47 6.54 -9.16
CA ALA A 26 4.88 5.64 -8.21
C ALA A 26 5.30 4.24 -8.69
N ASN A 27 6.04 3.49 -7.85
CA ASN A 27 6.46 2.14 -8.20
C ASN A 27 5.26 1.19 -8.04
N GLU A 28 4.20 1.48 -8.77
CA GLU A 28 3.11 0.56 -9.04
C GLU A 28 3.57 -0.38 -10.14
N GLY A 29 3.17 -1.64 -10.02
CA GLY A 29 3.74 -2.62 -10.90
C GLY A 29 3.35 -4.04 -10.59
N VAL A 30 3.82 -4.89 -11.48
CA VAL A 30 3.83 -6.34 -11.30
C VAL A 30 5.24 -6.76 -10.94
N ILE A 31 5.36 -7.81 -10.14
CA ILE A 31 6.64 -8.36 -9.71
C ILE A 31 6.59 -9.86 -9.95
N ASN A 32 7.48 -10.34 -10.80
CA ASN A 32 7.70 -11.76 -11.03
C ASN A 32 8.91 -12.21 -10.22
N LEU A 33 8.69 -12.89 -9.10
CA LEU A 33 9.77 -13.38 -8.24
C LEU A 33 10.18 -14.78 -8.66
N ARG A 34 11.48 -14.96 -8.90
CA ARG A 34 12.11 -16.25 -9.22
C ARG A 34 13.38 -16.43 -8.40
N GLY A 35 13.74 -17.68 -8.16
CA GLY A 35 14.92 -18.07 -7.40
C GLY A 35 15.94 -18.79 -8.27
N THR A 36 17.20 -18.75 -7.86
CA THR A 36 18.28 -19.56 -8.46
C THR A 36 18.36 -20.95 -7.81
N THR A 37 18.03 -21.04 -6.52
CA THR A 37 18.15 -22.27 -5.69
C THR A 37 16.81 -22.96 -5.44
N SER A 38 15.71 -22.24 -5.62
CA SER A 38 14.34 -22.68 -5.36
C SER A 38 13.60 -22.86 -6.69
N LYS A 39 12.83 -23.97 -6.80
CA LYS A 39 11.88 -24.17 -7.92
C LYS A 39 10.61 -23.33 -7.78
N GLY A 40 10.41 -22.67 -6.63
CA GLY A 40 9.25 -21.83 -6.36
C GLY A 40 9.23 -20.59 -7.24
N SER A 41 8.03 -20.07 -7.43
CA SER A 41 7.82 -18.79 -8.12
C SER A 41 6.71 -18.01 -7.44
N CYS A 42 6.81 -16.69 -7.45
CA CYS A 42 5.73 -15.84 -6.97
C CYS A 42 5.42 -14.75 -7.98
N TYR A 43 4.16 -14.36 -8.01
CA TYR A 43 3.68 -13.18 -8.69
C TYR A 43 3.12 -12.23 -7.65
N ALA A 44 3.48 -10.95 -7.74
CA ALA A 44 2.86 -9.91 -6.94
C ALA A 44 2.38 -8.76 -7.82
N ALA A 45 1.28 -8.14 -7.43
CA ALA A 45 0.80 -6.88 -7.97
C ALA A 45 0.80 -5.84 -6.85
N SER A 46 1.26 -4.64 -7.17
CA SER A 46 1.30 -3.50 -6.26
C SER A 46 0.62 -2.30 -6.89
N ILE A 47 -0.32 -1.71 -6.16
CA ILE A 47 -1.09 -0.54 -6.57
C ILE A 47 -1.06 0.47 -5.44
N PHE A 48 -0.76 1.73 -5.75
CA PHE A 48 -0.75 2.83 -4.80
C PHE A 48 -2.16 3.42 -4.67
N VAL A 49 -2.74 3.30 -3.49
CA VAL A 49 -4.09 3.77 -3.19
C VAL A 49 -4.03 4.55 -1.87
N ASP A 50 -4.53 5.79 -1.89
CA ASP A 50 -4.69 6.64 -0.70
C ASP A 50 -3.42 6.77 0.17
N GLY A 51 -2.25 6.92 -0.45
CA GLY A 51 -0.98 7.12 0.26
C GLY A 51 -0.25 5.84 0.66
N THR A 52 -0.78 4.66 0.31
CA THR A 52 -0.15 3.37 0.62
C THR A 52 -0.16 2.43 -0.59
N TYR A 53 0.88 1.62 -0.71
CA TYR A 53 0.93 0.52 -1.67
C TYR A 53 0.19 -0.69 -1.12
N LYS A 54 -0.83 -1.14 -1.84
CA LYS A 54 -1.49 -2.41 -1.62
C LYS A 54 -0.81 -3.49 -2.42
N VAL A 55 -0.22 -4.45 -1.72
CA VAL A 55 0.54 -5.55 -2.33
C VAL A 55 -0.24 -6.84 -2.18
N LEU A 56 -0.56 -7.46 -3.31
CA LEU A 56 -1.18 -8.78 -3.38
C LEU A 56 -0.20 -9.74 -4.04
N MET A 57 0.12 -10.84 -3.37
CA MET A 57 1.10 -11.82 -3.84
C MET A 57 0.52 -13.23 -3.78
N THR A 58 0.85 -14.02 -4.79
CA THR A 58 0.60 -15.46 -4.86
C THR A 58 1.89 -16.18 -5.22
N CYS A 59 2.13 -17.30 -4.58
CA CYS A 59 3.30 -18.13 -4.76
C CYS A 59 2.88 -19.56 -5.09
N ARG A 60 3.71 -20.24 -5.89
CA ARG A 60 3.58 -21.64 -6.25
C ARG A 60 4.91 -22.34 -6.01
N ASP A 61 4.82 -23.62 -5.67
CA ASP A 61 5.98 -24.51 -5.52
C ASP A 61 7.02 -24.02 -4.49
N LEU A 62 6.59 -23.23 -3.51
CA LEU A 62 7.35 -22.98 -2.28
C LEU A 62 7.37 -24.29 -1.50
N LYS A 63 8.54 -24.93 -1.40
CA LYS A 63 8.69 -26.17 -0.63
C LYS A 63 8.28 -25.92 0.81
N ILE A 64 7.38 -26.71 1.37
CA ILE A 64 7.09 -26.63 2.80
C ILE A 64 8.32 -27.19 3.53
N ALA A 65 9.03 -26.35 4.28
CA ALA A 65 10.30 -26.61 4.97
C ALA A 65 11.53 -26.82 4.07
N LEU A 66 12.36 -25.78 3.93
CA LEU A 66 13.73 -25.92 3.38
C LEU A 66 14.65 -26.68 4.35
N SER A 67 14.41 -26.52 5.66
CA SER A 67 14.95 -27.33 6.75
C SER A 67 13.88 -27.48 7.85
N SER A 68 14.07 -28.39 8.80
CA SER A 68 13.15 -28.59 9.95
C SER A 68 12.93 -27.33 10.79
N GLU A 69 13.86 -26.38 10.71
CA GLU A 69 13.85 -25.13 11.47
C GLU A 69 13.38 -23.93 10.64
N LYS A 70 13.47 -23.99 9.30
CA LYS A 70 13.12 -22.89 8.38
C LYS A 70 11.87 -23.24 7.57
N ASN A 71 10.73 -23.04 8.21
CA ASN A 71 9.41 -23.36 7.67
C ASN A 71 8.52 -22.13 7.43
N ILE A 72 9.02 -20.91 7.70
CA ILE A 72 8.27 -19.67 7.55
C ILE A 72 8.83 -18.87 6.37
N TYR A 73 7.97 -18.45 5.46
CA TYR A 73 8.35 -17.60 4.34
C TYR A 73 7.95 -16.16 4.60
N VAL A 74 8.92 -15.25 4.58
CA VAL A 74 8.67 -13.83 4.82
C VAL A 74 9.05 -13.04 3.59
N ALA A 75 8.12 -12.18 3.15
CA ALA A 75 8.35 -11.23 2.08
C ALA A 75 8.88 -9.91 2.66
N TRP A 76 9.82 -9.33 1.91
CA TRP A 76 10.49 -8.08 2.22
C TRP A 76 10.51 -7.21 0.98
N VAL A 77 10.49 -5.90 1.19
CA VAL A 77 10.68 -4.88 0.17
C VAL A 77 12.01 -4.19 0.36
N GLU A 78 12.61 -3.75 -0.73
CA GLU A 78 13.80 -2.91 -0.73
C GLU A 78 13.59 -1.64 -1.56
N ASP A 79 13.97 -0.49 -1.01
CA ASP A 79 13.93 0.79 -1.69
C ASP A 79 15.18 1.07 -2.56
N GLU A 80 15.17 2.20 -3.27
CA GLU A 80 16.28 2.63 -4.13
C GLU A 80 17.59 2.84 -3.35
N ALA A 81 17.52 3.08 -2.04
CA ALA A 81 18.67 3.25 -1.16
C ALA A 81 19.14 1.92 -0.52
N GLY A 82 18.51 0.80 -0.85
CA GLY A 82 18.83 -0.51 -0.29
C GLY A 82 18.22 -0.74 1.10
N LYS A 83 17.35 0.14 1.58
CA LYS A 83 16.68 -0.03 2.87
C LYS A 83 15.60 -1.10 2.74
N GLN A 84 15.64 -2.06 3.64
CA GLN A 84 14.73 -3.19 3.66
C GLN A 84 13.63 -2.97 4.68
N LYS A 85 12.40 -3.31 4.32
CA LYS A 85 11.24 -3.34 5.24
C LYS A 85 10.47 -4.63 5.05
N ARG A 86 9.95 -5.15 6.16
CA ARG A 86 9.14 -6.35 6.16
C ARG A 86 7.76 -6.07 5.56
N LEU A 87 7.30 -6.93 4.66
CA LEU A 87 5.92 -6.91 4.14
C LEU A 87 4.99 -7.81 4.95
N GLY A 88 5.46 -9.00 5.32
CA GLY A 88 4.67 -9.97 6.07
C GLY A 88 5.04 -11.42 5.77
N GLU A 89 4.38 -12.33 6.47
CA GLU A 89 4.49 -13.77 6.24
C GLU A 89 3.60 -14.22 5.07
N ILE A 90 4.11 -15.14 4.27
CA ILE A 90 3.39 -15.78 3.17
C ILE A 90 2.72 -17.04 3.72
N VAL A 91 1.40 -16.99 3.84
CA VAL A 91 0.60 -18.10 4.38
C VAL A 91 -0.15 -18.78 3.24
N ASN A 92 -0.02 -20.10 3.12
CA ASN A 92 -0.65 -20.89 2.05
C ASN A 92 -0.32 -20.36 0.64
N GLY A 93 0.91 -19.87 0.46
CA GLY A 93 1.36 -19.29 -0.80
C GLY A 93 0.69 -17.96 -1.14
N LYS A 94 0.09 -17.24 -0.18
CA LYS A 94 -0.57 -15.96 -0.41
C LYS A 94 -0.09 -14.92 0.60
N LEU A 95 -0.08 -13.67 0.16
CA LEU A 95 0.17 -12.51 1.01
C LEU A 95 -0.67 -11.33 0.51
N SER A 96 -1.29 -10.62 1.44
CA SER A 96 -1.99 -9.35 1.20
C SER A 96 -1.56 -8.38 2.27
N THR A 97 -0.95 -7.27 1.89
CA THR A 97 -0.40 -6.30 2.85
C THR A 97 -0.45 -4.89 2.31
N LEU A 98 -0.20 -3.93 3.19
CA LEU A 98 -0.08 -2.51 2.88
C LEU A 98 1.32 -2.03 3.27
N THR A 99 1.91 -1.16 2.48
CA THR A 99 3.16 -0.49 2.82
C THR A 99 3.15 0.96 2.36
N ASP A 100 3.62 1.85 3.22
CA ASP A 100 3.79 3.28 2.97
C ASP A 100 5.12 3.62 2.29
N ILE A 101 6.06 2.67 2.24
CA ILE A 101 7.35 2.89 1.60
C ILE A 101 7.30 2.60 0.11
N LYS A 102 7.95 3.46 -0.68
CA LYS A 102 8.28 3.18 -2.08
C LYS A 102 9.39 2.13 -2.13
N TYR A 103 9.28 1.17 -3.03
CA TYR A 103 10.26 0.10 -3.18
C TYR A 103 10.48 -0.28 -4.65
N VAL A 104 11.64 -0.84 -4.97
CA VAL A 104 12.02 -1.26 -6.34
C VAL A 104 12.12 -2.78 -6.47
N ARG A 105 12.17 -3.50 -5.34
CA ARG A 105 12.36 -4.95 -5.30
C ARG A 105 11.54 -5.56 -4.20
N ILE A 106 11.01 -6.74 -4.47
CA ILE A 106 10.48 -7.65 -3.45
C ILE A 106 11.36 -8.91 -3.44
N PHE A 107 11.69 -9.39 -2.24
CA PHE A 107 12.41 -10.64 -2.07
C PHE A 107 11.81 -11.45 -0.92
N ILE A 108 12.01 -12.75 -0.98
CA ILE A 108 11.46 -13.71 -0.01
C ILE A 108 12.61 -14.44 0.64
N THR A 109 12.49 -14.62 1.95
CA THR A 109 13.45 -15.31 2.81
C THR A 109 12.80 -16.50 3.50
N ALA A 110 13.62 -17.49 3.85
CA ALA A 110 13.22 -18.61 4.68
C ALA A 110 13.66 -18.35 6.13
N GLU A 111 12.69 -18.11 6.99
CA GLU A 111 12.88 -17.67 8.37
C GLU A 111 12.60 -18.82 9.35
N THR A 112 13.27 -18.77 10.50
CA THR A 112 12.97 -19.65 11.65
C THR A 112 11.83 -19.10 12.51
N SER A 113 11.55 -17.81 12.40
CA SER A 113 10.47 -17.15 13.13
C SER A 113 9.76 -16.10 12.28
N GLY A 114 8.45 -15.99 12.43
CA GLY A 114 7.63 -14.99 11.76
C GLY A 114 7.67 -13.59 12.40
N TYR A 115 8.66 -13.26 13.23
CA TYR A 115 8.70 -11.97 13.95
C TYR A 115 10.04 -11.21 13.81
N GLY A 116 10.95 -11.69 12.96
CA GLY A 116 12.20 -10.99 12.68
C GLY A 116 11.99 -9.58 12.13
N ASN A 117 12.82 -8.63 12.58
CA ASN A 117 12.86 -7.25 12.09
C ASN A 117 13.91 -7.04 10.99
N LYS A 118 14.70 -8.07 10.70
CA LYS A 118 15.71 -8.10 9.64
C LYS A 118 15.56 -9.41 8.88
N PRO A 119 15.76 -9.40 7.55
CA PRO A 119 15.78 -10.63 6.78
C PRO A 119 16.99 -11.47 7.16
N THR A 120 16.83 -12.78 7.10
CA THR A 120 17.95 -13.71 7.06
C THR A 120 18.73 -13.56 5.75
N GLU A 121 19.98 -14.05 5.76
CA GLU A 121 20.84 -14.07 4.57
C GLU A 121 20.33 -15.02 3.47
N GLU A 122 19.39 -15.91 3.80
CA GLU A 122 18.85 -16.90 2.87
C GLU A 122 17.68 -16.34 2.05
N VAL A 123 18.02 -15.57 1.02
CA VAL A 123 17.06 -15.09 0.03
C VAL A 123 16.77 -16.21 -0.98
N ILE A 124 15.51 -16.63 -1.05
CA ILE A 124 15.08 -17.75 -1.89
C ILE A 124 14.52 -17.31 -3.24
N LEU A 125 13.83 -16.18 -3.27
CA LEU A 125 13.19 -15.62 -4.46
C LEU A 125 13.38 -14.10 -4.46
N THR A 126 13.58 -13.54 -5.65
CA THR A 126 13.74 -12.09 -5.84
C THR A 126 13.06 -11.66 -7.13
N GLY A 127 12.53 -10.44 -7.15
CA GLY A 127 11.92 -9.84 -8.32
C GLY A 127 11.89 -8.32 -8.21
N PHE A 128 12.07 -7.64 -9.34
CA PHE A 128 12.01 -6.19 -9.46
C PHE A 128 10.61 -5.74 -9.86
N VAL A 129 10.27 -4.49 -9.49
CA VAL A 129 9.01 -3.88 -9.91
C VAL A 129 9.07 -3.57 -11.40
N GLU A 130 8.15 -4.18 -12.15
CA GLU A 130 7.94 -3.94 -13.57
C GLU A 130 6.67 -3.08 -13.75
N PRO A 131 6.68 -2.06 -14.62
CA PRO A 131 5.50 -1.25 -14.89
C PRO A 131 4.30 -2.09 -15.36
N ILE A 132 3.10 -1.72 -14.91
CA ILE A 132 1.87 -2.36 -15.37
C ILE A 132 1.64 -1.99 -16.84
N ASN A 133 1.57 -3.01 -17.72
CA ASN A 133 1.17 -2.82 -19.10
C ASN A 133 -0.35 -3.05 -19.23
N PHE A 134 -1.10 -1.97 -19.41
CA PHE A 134 -2.56 -2.01 -19.57
C PHE A 134 -3.02 -2.43 -20.99
N GLY A 135 -2.08 -2.64 -21.93
CA GLY A 135 -2.38 -2.92 -23.33
C GLY A 135 -3.08 -1.75 -24.04
N ALA A 136 -3.66 -2.01 -25.21
CA ALA A 136 -4.31 -0.99 -26.04
C ALA A 136 -5.69 -0.53 -25.50
N GLY A 137 -6.17 -1.12 -24.40
CA GLY A 137 -7.57 -1.01 -23.97
C GLY A 137 -8.52 -1.69 -24.96
N ILE A 138 -9.59 -2.27 -24.46
CA ILE A 138 -10.70 -2.68 -25.33
C ILE A 138 -11.54 -1.44 -25.60
N ILE A 139 -11.44 -0.90 -26.81
CA ILE A 139 -12.46 0.02 -27.33
C ILE A 139 -13.73 -0.82 -27.42
N SER A 140 -14.58 -0.74 -26.41
CA SER A 140 -15.89 -1.37 -26.49
C SER A 140 -16.60 -0.79 -27.72
N PRO A 141 -17.18 -1.61 -28.61
CA PRO A 141 -18.06 -1.09 -29.65
C PRO A 141 -19.13 -0.21 -28.96
N PRO A 142 -19.60 0.87 -29.61
CA PRO A 142 -20.55 1.79 -29.02
C PRO A 142 -21.70 0.99 -28.41
N ILE A 143 -21.92 1.18 -27.10
CA ILE A 143 -23.07 0.62 -26.42
C ILE A 143 -24.28 1.17 -27.16
N ILE A 144 -24.98 0.32 -27.91
CA ILE A 144 -26.30 0.61 -28.44
C ILE A 144 -27.21 0.76 -27.22
N THR A 145 -27.40 2.00 -26.78
CA THR A 145 -28.39 2.36 -25.77
C THR A 145 -29.74 1.85 -26.28
N PRO A 146 -30.44 0.95 -25.56
CA PRO A 146 -31.75 0.51 -26.00
C PRO A 146 -32.68 1.72 -26.03
N THR A 147 -33.25 2.01 -27.21
CA THR A 147 -34.30 3.02 -27.35
C THR A 147 -35.45 2.63 -26.43
N PRO A 148 -35.91 3.50 -25.51
CA PRO A 148 -37.03 3.18 -24.66
C PRO A 148 -38.27 2.95 -25.54
N THR A 149 -38.84 1.75 -25.47
CA THR A 149 -40.17 1.49 -26.02
C THR A 149 -41.16 2.38 -25.28
N PRO A 150 -41.99 3.19 -25.96
CA PRO A 150 -42.99 4.00 -25.30
C PRO A 150 -43.95 3.09 -24.52
N LEU A 151 -43.98 3.28 -23.20
CA LEU A 151 -44.96 2.66 -22.31
C LEU A 151 -46.25 3.48 -22.40
N ASP A 152 -47.31 2.90 -22.97
CA ASP A 152 -48.65 3.48 -22.91
C ASP A 152 -49.08 3.57 -21.44
N THR A 153 -48.98 4.77 -20.88
CA THR A 153 -49.38 5.09 -19.51
C THR A 153 -50.86 5.45 -19.53
N GLN A 154 -51.72 4.45 -19.28
CA GLN A 154 -53.11 4.71 -18.91
C GLN A 154 -53.15 5.15 -17.44
N LEU A 155 -53.31 6.45 -17.22
CA LEU A 155 -53.49 7.07 -15.91
C LEU A 155 -54.82 6.62 -15.28
N SER A 156 -54.75 6.01 -14.10
CA SER A 156 -55.85 5.97 -13.13
C SER A 156 -55.36 6.58 -11.81
N PRO A 157 -56.06 7.57 -11.23
CA PRO A 157 -55.64 8.19 -10.00
C PRO A 157 -56.20 7.42 -8.80
N THR A 158 -55.35 6.64 -8.12
CA THR A 158 -55.67 6.14 -6.78
C THR A 158 -54.85 6.91 -5.76
N LYS A 159 -55.54 7.78 -5.03
CA LYS A 159 -55.11 8.42 -3.78
C LYS A 159 -54.75 7.34 -2.76
N ALA A 160 -53.52 7.34 -2.26
CA ALA A 160 -53.17 6.72 -0.99
C ALA A 160 -52.02 7.50 -0.33
N THR A 161 -52.37 8.13 0.78
CA THR A 161 -51.50 8.69 1.80
C THR A 161 -50.57 7.61 2.34
N GLY A 162 -49.26 7.89 2.41
CA GLY A 162 -48.28 6.94 2.92
C GLY A 162 -46.91 7.60 3.09
N GLN A 163 -46.72 8.23 4.23
CA GLN A 163 -45.50 8.83 4.76
C GLN A 163 -44.37 7.79 4.78
N VAL A 164 -43.29 8.03 4.03
CA VAL A 164 -42.03 7.28 4.17
C VAL A 164 -40.97 8.22 4.71
N THR A 165 -40.63 7.97 5.97
CA THR A 165 -39.55 8.58 6.72
C THR A 165 -38.22 8.38 6.00
N GLU A 166 -37.58 9.48 5.64
CA GLU A 166 -36.21 9.52 5.16
C GLU A 166 -35.26 9.20 6.32
N SER A 167 -34.88 7.93 6.46
CA SER A 167 -33.78 7.52 7.35
C SER A 167 -32.44 7.90 6.72
N GLN A 168 -32.07 9.18 6.84
CA GLN A 168 -30.68 9.61 6.73
C GLN A 168 -29.90 9.01 7.89
N THR A 169 -29.35 7.81 7.67
CA THR A 169 -28.44 7.16 8.60
C THR A 169 -27.11 7.90 8.52
N GLY A 170 -27.00 8.96 9.31
CA GLY A 170 -25.84 9.82 9.36
C GLY A 170 -24.58 9.09 9.80
N LEU A 171 -23.55 9.16 8.96
CA LEU A 171 -22.15 8.79 9.25
C LEU A 171 -21.54 9.52 10.47
N GLY A 172 -22.28 10.42 11.13
CA GLY A 172 -21.84 11.16 12.31
C GLY A 172 -21.81 10.36 13.62
N SER A 173 -22.48 9.20 13.71
CA SER A 173 -22.57 8.44 14.96
C SER A 173 -21.28 7.64 15.29
N ALA A 174 -20.66 7.02 14.27
CA ALA A 174 -19.46 6.21 14.45
C ALA A 174 -18.21 7.04 14.78
N LEU A 175 -18.03 8.20 14.12
CA LEU A 175 -16.90 9.10 14.38
C LEU A 175 -16.93 9.70 15.80
N SER A 176 -18.11 10.01 16.33
CA SER A 176 -18.22 10.56 17.69
C SER A 176 -17.83 9.54 18.78
N THR A 177 -18.01 8.24 18.49
CA THR A 177 -17.71 7.16 19.44
C THR A 177 -16.22 6.88 19.49
N VAL A 178 -15.54 6.85 18.34
CA VAL A 178 -14.08 6.65 18.27
C VAL A 178 -13.34 7.84 18.89
N PHE A 179 -13.81 9.07 18.67
CA PHE A 179 -13.18 10.27 19.25
C PHE A 179 -13.32 10.31 20.78
N LYS A 180 -14.47 9.88 21.33
CA LYS A 180 -14.66 9.77 22.78
C LYS A 180 -13.73 8.73 23.42
N ILE A 181 -13.56 7.57 22.79
CA ILE A 181 -12.67 6.51 23.28
C ILE A 181 -11.21 6.96 23.23
N ALA A 182 -10.79 7.59 22.13
CA ALA A 182 -9.43 8.12 22.00
C ALA A 182 -9.13 9.23 23.03
N LEU A 183 -10.08 10.13 23.28
CA LEU A 183 -9.92 11.23 24.22
C LEU A 183 -9.89 10.77 25.68
N LEU A 184 -10.71 9.78 26.05
CA LEU A 184 -10.66 9.16 27.38
C LEU A 184 -9.35 8.39 27.60
N GLY A 185 -8.89 7.64 26.60
CA GLY A 185 -7.61 6.91 26.67
C GLY A 185 -6.42 7.85 26.82
N PHE A 186 -6.39 8.95 26.05
CA PHE A 186 -5.33 9.95 26.14
C PHE A 186 -5.35 10.71 27.49
N GLY A 187 -6.54 11.01 28.02
CA GLY A 187 -6.69 11.64 29.33
C GLY A 187 -6.13 10.78 30.47
N ILE A 188 -6.40 9.46 30.46
CA ILE A 188 -5.86 8.53 31.46
C ILE A 188 -4.33 8.45 31.34
N LEU A 189 -3.79 8.39 30.12
CA LEU A 189 -2.35 8.37 29.88
C LEU A 189 -1.66 9.60 30.48
N LEU A 190 -2.20 10.80 30.24
CA LEU A 190 -1.65 12.04 30.79
C LEU A 190 -1.71 12.09 32.32
N LEU A 191 -2.77 11.54 32.92
CA LEU A 191 -2.92 11.48 34.38
C LEU A 191 -1.83 10.57 34.99
N VAL A 192 -1.60 9.39 34.39
CA VAL A 192 -0.55 8.46 34.82
C VAL A 192 0.83 9.11 34.72
N VAL A 193 1.17 9.69 33.56
CA VAL A 193 2.46 10.37 33.37
C VAL A 193 2.62 11.55 34.34
N GLY A 194 1.56 12.33 34.57
CA GLY A 194 1.56 13.44 35.51
C GLY A 194 1.82 13.00 36.95
N VAL A 195 1.15 11.94 37.41
CA VAL A 195 1.36 11.38 38.76
C VAL A 195 2.77 10.80 38.91
N PHE A 196 3.28 10.07 37.91
CA PHE A 196 4.64 9.56 37.93
C PHE A 196 5.70 10.67 37.93
N SER A 197 5.50 11.74 37.14
CA SER A 197 6.37 12.92 37.17
C SER A 197 6.33 13.65 38.51
N PHE A 198 5.15 13.74 39.14
CA PHE A 198 5.01 14.36 40.45
C PHE A 198 5.68 13.51 41.56
N LEU A 199 5.49 12.19 41.53
CA LEU A 199 6.13 11.26 42.47
C LEU A 199 7.64 11.19 42.29
N SER A 200 8.15 11.23 41.05
CA SER A 200 9.59 11.26 40.80
C SER A 200 10.22 12.55 41.32
N ARG A 201 9.55 13.69 41.11
CA ARG A 201 10.01 15.00 41.62
C ARG A 201 9.99 15.05 43.15
N ARG A 202 9.00 14.44 43.79
CA ARG A 202 8.90 14.41 45.27
C ARG A 202 9.91 13.47 45.93
N ARG A 203 10.43 12.46 45.22
CA ARG A 203 11.53 11.59 45.70
C ARG A 203 12.92 12.21 45.51
N SER A 204 13.03 13.28 44.73
CA SER A 204 14.28 13.97 44.41
C SER A 204 14.54 15.21 45.29
N LEU A 205 13.64 15.52 46.22
CA LEU A 205 13.77 16.56 47.25
C LEU A 205 13.85 15.87 48.62
#